data_AF-A0AFL6-F1
#
_entry.id   AF-A0AFL6-F1
#
_cell.length_a   1.000
_cell.length_b   1.000
_cell.length_c   1.000
_cell.angle_alpha   90.00
_cell.angle_beta   90.00
_cell.angle_gamma   90.00
#
_symmetry.space_group_name_H-M   'P 1'
#
loop_
_entity.id
_entity.type
_entity.pdbx_description
1 polymer ?
#
loop_
_entity_poly.entity_id
_entity_poly.type
_entity_poly.pdbx_seq_one_letter_code
_entity_poly.pdbx_strand_id
1 'polypeptide(L)'
;MRQYKVKRVLTIIVACLYSFMLMRIVQGVNLFGDMVTVIVVVLAILIGSTGTLLLSKDKAQEEYVKDKLEKDERYINIRKTFSFYFIIVVAGIIPIILVLLNLNGIEQVSLSSLAIFLIAISLIYTIMLDIIRKKV
;
A
#
# COMPACT_ATOMS: atom_id res chain seq x y z
N MET A 1 3.23 -14.04 1.82
CA MET A 1 3.61 -15.13 0.90
C MET A 1 2.43 -15.88 0.27
N ARG A 2 1.47 -16.42 1.03
CA ARG A 2 0.39 -17.29 0.48
C ARG A 2 -0.51 -16.57 -0.55
N GLN A 3 -0.92 -15.33 -0.27
CA GLN A 3 -1.77 -14.55 -1.18
C GLN A 3 -1.06 -14.12 -2.49
N TYR A 4 0.24 -13.83 -2.44
CA TYR A 4 1.02 -13.44 -3.64
C TYR A 4 1.24 -14.63 -4.59
N LYS A 5 1.57 -15.80 -4.03
CA LYS A 5 1.67 -17.05 -4.81
C LYS A 5 0.35 -17.39 -5.50
N VAL A 6 -0.79 -17.21 -4.82
CA VAL A 6 -2.12 -17.42 -5.39
C VAL A 6 -2.43 -16.41 -6.51
N LYS A 7 -2.20 -15.11 -6.29
CA LYS A 7 -2.44 -14.09 -7.32
C LYS A 7 -1.58 -14.32 -8.57
N ARG A 8 -0.30 -14.65 -8.40
CA ARG A 8 0.62 -14.90 -9.53
C ARG A 8 0.23 -16.12 -10.35
N VAL A 9 -0.16 -17.22 -9.70
CA VAL A 9 -0.67 -18.42 -10.38
C VAL A 9 -1.95 -18.09 -11.15
N LEU A 10 -2.86 -17.33 -10.55
CA LEU A 10 -4.09 -16.90 -11.19
C LEU A 10 -3.80 -16.05 -12.44
N THR A 11 -2.88 -15.08 -12.36
CA THR A 11 -2.48 -14.26 -13.50
C THR A 11 -1.85 -15.07 -14.63
N ILE A 12 -1.00 -16.06 -14.30
CA ILE A 12 -0.39 -16.95 -15.30
C ILE A 12 -1.45 -17.81 -15.99
N ILE A 13 -2.38 -18.38 -15.23
CA ILE A 13 -3.48 -19.19 -15.78
C ILE A 13 -4.33 -18.34 -16.74
N VAL A 14 -4.71 -17.13 -16.33
CA VAL A 14 -5.49 -16.20 -17.16
C VAL A 14 -4.73 -15.80 -18.42
N ALA A 15 -3.44 -15.44 -18.31
CA ALA A 15 -2.62 -15.04 -19.46
C ALA A 15 -2.40 -16.18 -20.46
N CYS A 16 -2.19 -17.41 -19.99
CA CYS A 16 -2.05 -18.59 -20.86
C CYS A 16 -3.37 -18.93 -21.56
N LEU A 17 -4.51 -18.90 -20.86
CA LEU A 17 -5.83 -19.09 -21.47
C LEU A 17 -6.09 -18.04 -22.56
N TYR A 18 -5.78 -16.77 -22.27
CA TYR A 18 -5.99 -15.68 -23.21
C TYR A 18 -5.10 -15.80 -24.45
N SER A 19 -3.82 -16.15 -24.26
CA SER A 19 -2.87 -16.36 -25.35
C SER A 19 -3.26 -17.55 -26.24
N PHE A 20 -3.77 -18.63 -25.64
CA PHE A 20 -4.26 -19.79 -26.38
C PHE A 20 -5.47 -19.43 -27.26
N MET A 21 -6.43 -18.67 -26.72
CA MET A 21 -7.60 -18.22 -27.48
C MET A 21 -7.18 -17.28 -28.62
N LEU A 22 -6.29 -16.33 -28.37
CA LEU A 22 -5.78 -15.41 -29.40
C LEU A 22 -5.06 -16.15 -30.52
N MET A 23 -4.22 -17.13 -30.21
CA MET A 23 -3.49 -17.90 -31.21
C MET A 23 -4.44 -18.69 -32.13
N ARG A 24 -5.52 -19.26 -31.59
CA ARG A 24 -6.57 -19.94 -32.36
C ARG A 24 -7.33 -18.99 -33.30
N ILE A 25 -7.64 -17.79 -32.81
CA ILE A 25 -8.27 -16.73 -33.61
C ILE A 25 -7.38 -16.33 -34.78
N VAL A 26 -6.08 -16.10 -34.53
CA VAL A 26 -5.10 -15.73 -35.56
C VAL A 26 -4.93 -16.82 -36.62
N GLN A 27 -5.01 -18.09 -36.24
CA GLN A 27 -4.91 -19.23 -37.15
C GLN A 27 -6.22 -19.55 -37.88
N GLY A 28 -7.32 -18.84 -37.59
CA GLY A 28 -8.63 -19.05 -38.22
C GLY A 28 -9.29 -20.39 -37.86
N VAL A 29 -8.90 -21.00 -36.73
CA VAL A 29 -9.41 -22.31 -36.29
C VAL A 29 -10.42 -22.16 -35.17
N ASN A 30 -11.34 -23.12 -35.05
CA ASN A 30 -12.34 -23.16 -33.97
C ASN A 30 -11.69 -23.06 -32.59
N LEU A 31 -12.24 -22.14 -31.76
CA LEU A 31 -11.70 -21.76 -30.44
C LEU A 31 -11.52 -22.95 -29.49
N PHE A 32 -12.45 -23.90 -29.51
CA PHE A 32 -12.47 -25.02 -28.59
C PHE A 32 -12.02 -26.35 -29.20
N GLY A 33 -11.71 -26.38 -30.51
CA GLY A 33 -11.17 -27.56 -31.19
C GLY A 33 -11.84 -28.89 -30.77
N ASP A 34 -11.03 -29.93 -30.65
CA ASP A 34 -11.44 -31.24 -30.14
C ASP A 34 -11.26 -31.32 -28.61
N MET A 35 -12.14 -32.03 -27.90
CA MET A 35 -12.18 -32.10 -26.43
C MET A 35 -10.84 -32.55 -25.83
N VAL A 36 -10.15 -33.48 -26.49
CA VAL A 36 -8.83 -33.96 -26.08
C VAL A 36 -7.80 -32.83 -26.08
N THR A 37 -7.86 -31.93 -27.07
CA THR A 37 -6.91 -30.83 -27.17
C THR A 37 -7.13 -29.81 -26.06
N VAL A 38 -8.39 -29.55 -25.69
CA VAL A 38 -8.74 -28.67 -24.56
C VAL A 38 -8.22 -29.23 -23.25
N ILE A 39 -8.42 -30.54 -23.01
CA ILE A 39 -7.95 -31.21 -21.80
C ILE A 39 -6.42 -31.16 -21.68
N VAL A 40 -5.69 -31.45 -22.76
CA VAL A 40 -4.22 -31.40 -22.78
C VAL A 40 -3.70 -29.99 -22.50
N VAL A 41 -4.33 -28.96 -23.07
CA VAL A 41 -3.94 -27.56 -22.84
C VAL A 41 -4.20 -27.14 -21.40
N VAL A 42 -5.36 -27.50 -20.82
CA VAL A 42 -5.66 -27.22 -19.42
C VAL A 42 -4.66 -27.89 -18.49
N LEU A 43 -4.31 -29.16 -18.74
CA LEU A 43 -3.29 -29.88 -17.98
C LEU A 43 -1.91 -29.23 -18.11
N ALA A 44 -1.51 -28.81 -19.32
CA ALA A 44 -0.24 -28.12 -19.55
C ALA A 44 -0.17 -26.76 -18.81
N ILE A 45 -1.28 -26.01 -18.75
CA ILE A 45 -1.37 -24.75 -18.01
C ILE A 45 -1.28 -25.00 -16.49
N LEU A 46 -1.93 -26.04 -15.98
CA LEU A 46 -1.87 -26.41 -14.56
C LEU A 46 -0.46 -26.88 -14.15
N ILE A 47 0.21 -27.68 -14.98
CA ILE A 47 1.58 -28.14 -14.72
C ILE A 47 2.59 -26.98 -14.87
N GLY A 48 2.43 -26.14 -15.90
CA GLY A 48 3.28 -24.98 -16.13
C GLY A 48 3.17 -23.95 -15.00
N SER A 49 1.94 -23.65 -14.56
CA SER A 49 1.71 -22.71 -13.46
C SER A 49 2.26 -23.20 -12.12
N THR A 50 2.19 -24.51 -11.83
CA THR A 50 2.82 -25.09 -10.63
C THR A 50 4.36 -25.14 -10.74
N GLY A 51 4.92 -25.39 -11.92
CA GLY A 51 6.37 -25.33 -12.16
C GLY A 51 6.98 -23.93 -11.97
N THR A 52 6.27 -22.87 -12.37
CA THR A 52 6.74 -21.48 -12.16
C THR A 52 6.82 -21.09 -10.68
N LEU A 53 6.04 -21.71 -9.79
CA LEU A 53 6.13 -21.48 -8.34
C LEU A 53 7.42 -22.04 -7.73
N LEU A 54 7.99 -23.09 -8.32
CA LEU A 54 9.22 -23.73 -7.84
C LEU A 54 10.47 -22.96 -8.29
N LEU A 55 10.46 -22.41 -9.51
CA LEU A 55 11.61 -21.72 -10.11
C LEU A 55 11.71 -20.22 -9.77
N SER A 56 10.69 -19.61 -9.15
CA SER A 56 10.60 -18.15 -8.97
C SER A 56 10.74 -17.64 -7.54
N LYS A 57 11.24 -18.47 -6.61
CA LYS A 57 11.44 -18.09 -5.21
C LYS A 57 12.22 -16.77 -5.08
N ASP A 58 13.27 -16.59 -5.87
CA ASP A 58 14.18 -15.44 -5.72
C ASP A 58 13.59 -14.14 -6.29
N LYS A 59 12.98 -14.17 -7.48
CA LYS A 59 12.33 -12.98 -8.07
C LYS A 59 11.11 -12.51 -7.30
N ALA A 60 10.30 -13.44 -6.77
CA ALA A 60 9.15 -13.09 -5.94
C ALA A 60 9.57 -12.49 -4.58
N GLN A 61 10.73 -12.92 -4.07
CA GLN A 61 11.31 -12.40 -2.84
C GLN A 61 11.93 -11.01 -3.07
N GLU A 62 12.63 -10.80 -4.20
CA GLU A 62 13.12 -9.48 -4.60
C GLU A 62 11.99 -8.46 -4.82
N GLU A 63 10.92 -8.84 -5.53
CA GLU A 63 9.74 -7.97 -5.70
C GLU A 63 9.07 -7.67 -4.36
N TYR A 64 8.96 -8.65 -3.46
CA TYR A 64 8.40 -8.43 -2.13
C TYR A 64 9.28 -7.51 -1.27
N VAL A 65 10.61 -7.65 -1.35
CA VAL A 65 11.55 -6.78 -0.63
C VAL A 65 11.50 -5.36 -1.21
N LYS A 66 11.42 -5.21 -2.53
CA LYS A 66 11.24 -3.90 -3.19
C LYS A 66 9.91 -3.25 -2.82
N ASP A 67 8.79 -3.98 -2.85
CA ASP A 67 7.47 -3.44 -2.45
C ASP A 67 7.45 -3.01 -0.98
N LYS A 68 8.14 -3.75 -0.11
CA LYS A 68 8.26 -3.39 1.30
C LYS A 68 9.12 -2.14 1.48
N LEU A 69 10.25 -2.05 0.77
CA LEU A 69 11.12 -0.87 0.78
C LEU A 69 10.41 0.36 0.21
N GLU A 70 9.67 0.24 -0.89
CA GLU A 70 8.86 1.34 -1.44
C GLU A 70 7.74 1.80 -0.50
N LYS A 71 7.13 0.87 0.25
CA LYS A 71 6.13 1.21 1.28
C LYS A 71 6.78 1.94 2.45
N ASP A 72 7.96 1.51 2.88
CA ASP A 72 8.72 2.19 3.94
C ASP A 72 9.18 3.58 3.47
N GLU A 73 9.64 3.74 2.22
CA GLU A 73 9.99 5.04 1.63
C GLU A 73 8.78 5.95 1.48
N ARG A 74 7.63 5.43 1.02
CA ARG A 74 6.37 6.17 0.98
C ARG A 74 5.95 6.62 2.38
N TYR A 75 6.05 5.76 3.38
CA TYR A 75 5.74 6.11 4.76
C TYR A 75 6.68 7.20 5.29
N ILE A 76 7.98 7.12 5.02
CA ILE A 76 8.97 8.14 5.43
C ILE A 76 8.65 9.49 4.78
N ASN A 77 8.35 9.51 3.48
CA ASN A 77 8.01 10.75 2.79
C ASN A 77 6.68 11.34 3.26
N ILE A 78 5.63 10.53 3.39
CA ILE A 78 4.32 10.99 3.89
C ILE A 78 4.45 11.52 5.32
N ARG A 79 5.23 10.83 6.17
CA ARG A 79 5.52 11.29 7.54
C ARG A 79 6.22 12.65 7.55
N LYS A 80 7.26 12.84 6.73
CA LYS A 80 7.97 14.12 6.62
C LYS A 80 7.04 15.25 6.18
N THR A 81 6.24 15.00 5.14
CA THR A 81 5.27 15.97 4.63
C THR A 81 4.20 16.30 5.69
N PHE A 82 3.66 15.30 6.38
CA PHE A 82 2.70 15.50 7.46
C PHE A 82 3.30 16.31 8.62
N SER A 83 4.49 15.94 9.10
CA SER A 83 5.18 16.67 10.17
C SER A 83 5.41 18.14 9.82
N PHE A 84 5.79 18.43 8.57
CA PHE A 84 5.98 19.80 8.09
C PHE A 84 4.69 20.61 8.15
N TYR A 85 3.59 20.10 7.58
CA TYR A 85 2.31 20.80 7.61
C TYR A 85 1.72 20.90 9.02
N PHE A 86 1.90 19.88 9.86
CA PHE A 86 1.45 19.90 11.25
C PHE A 86 2.11 21.04 12.04
N ILE A 87 3.43 21.22 11.89
CA ILE A 87 4.16 22.32 12.54
C ILE A 87 3.66 23.68 12.04
N ILE A 88 3.44 23.85 10.73
CA ILE A 88 2.90 25.09 10.16
C ILE A 88 1.52 25.43 10.74
N VAL A 89 0.63 24.44 10.81
CA VAL A 89 -0.71 24.61 11.36
C VAL A 89 -0.64 24.99 12.85
N VAL A 90 0.16 24.28 13.65
CA VAL A 90 0.34 24.58 15.08
C VAL A 90 0.92 25.98 15.26
N ALA A 91 1.94 26.36 14.48
CA ALA A 91 2.55 27.68 14.53
C ALA A 91 1.56 28.80 14.14
N GLY A 92 0.64 28.56 13.21
CA GLY A 92 -0.43 29.50 12.86
C GLY A 92 -1.53 29.59 13.92
N ILE A 93 -1.86 28.49 14.60
CA ILE A 93 -2.92 28.43 15.60
C ILE A 93 -2.49 29.06 16.94
N ILE A 94 -1.24 28.87 17.37
CA ILE A 94 -0.72 29.41 18.64
C ILE A 94 -1.01 30.92 18.81
N PRO A 95 -0.67 31.83 17.87
CA PRO A 95 -0.94 33.26 18.03
C PRO A 95 -2.44 33.57 18.09
N ILE A 96 -3.27 32.83 17.35
CA ILE A 96 -4.74 33.01 17.39
C ILE A 96 -5.26 32.65 18.79
N ILE A 97 -4.81 31.53 19.36
CA ILE A 97 -5.19 31.11 20.71
C ILE A 97 -4.73 32.14 21.74
N LEU A 98 -3.51 32.68 21.62
CA LEU A 98 -3.00 33.70 22.54
C LEU A 98 -3.84 34.99 22.49
N VAL A 99 -4.26 35.43 21.30
CA VAL A 99 -5.16 36.59 21.16
C VAL A 99 -6.52 36.31 21.81
N LEU A 100 -7.09 35.13 21.60
CA LEU A 100 -8.37 34.75 22.22
C LEU A 100 -8.28 34.68 23.75
N LEU A 101 -7.17 34.20 24.31
CA LEU A 101 -6.96 34.18 25.75
C LEU A 101 -6.88 35.60 26.32
N ASN A 102 -6.18 36.50 25.64
CA ASN A 102 -6.09 37.91 26.02
C ASN A 102 -7.48 38.59 26.02
N LEU A 103 -8.29 38.38 24.96
CA LEU A 103 -9.65 38.92 24.87
C LEU A 103 -10.58 38.42 26.00
N ASN A 104 -10.28 37.29 26.62
CA ASN A 104 -11.00 36.76 27.78
C ASN A 104 -10.43 37.23 29.13
N GLY A 105 -9.52 38.21 29.13
CA GLY A 105 -8.91 38.77 30.34
C GLY A 105 -7.83 37.90 30.97
N ILE A 106 -7.30 36.91 30.25
CA ILE A 106 -6.20 36.05 30.73
C ILE A 106 -4.87 36.69 30.31
N GLU A 107 -4.26 37.42 31.24
CA GLU A 107 -3.01 38.14 31.00
C GLU A 107 -1.76 37.25 31.16
N GLN A 108 -1.86 36.16 31.94
CA GLN A 108 -0.75 35.25 32.20
C GLN A 108 -1.19 33.79 32.02
N VAL A 109 -0.39 33.05 31.27
CA VAL A 109 -0.57 31.60 31.09
C VAL A 109 0.36 30.88 32.05
N SER A 110 -0.20 30.06 32.94
CA SER A 110 0.60 29.26 33.88
C SER A 110 1.45 28.22 33.14
N LEU A 111 2.63 27.92 33.69
CA LEU A 111 3.54 26.92 33.12
C LEU A 111 2.89 25.52 33.06
N SER A 112 2.06 25.19 34.06
CA SER A 112 1.31 23.92 34.10
C SER A 112 0.27 23.84 32.99
N SER A 113 -0.46 24.92 32.69
CA SER A 113 -1.39 24.97 31.57
C SER A 113 -0.67 24.80 30.22
N LEU A 114 0.49 25.43 30.06
CA LEU A 114 1.34 25.28 28.87
C LEU A 114 1.82 23.84 28.69
N ALA A 115 2.27 23.19 29.78
CA ALA A 115 2.71 21.80 29.75
C ALA A 115 1.58 20.85 29.36
N ILE A 116 0.37 21.03 29.92
CA ILE A 116 -0.82 20.23 29.57
C ILE A 116 -1.14 20.38 28.08
N PHE A 117 -1.13 21.60 27.56
CA PHE A 117 -1.37 21.86 26.14
C PHE A 117 -0.33 21.19 25.24
N LEU A 118 0.94 21.23 25.62
CA LEU A 118 2.04 20.62 24.87
C LEU A 118 1.93 19.09 24.87
N ILE A 119 1.57 18.49 26.01
CA ILE A 119 1.29 17.05 26.12
C ILE A 119 0.10 16.68 25.21
N ALA A 120 -0.98 17.45 25.23
CA ALA A 120 -2.16 17.19 24.40
C ALA A 120 -1.82 17.23 22.90
N ILE A 121 -1.06 18.24 22.45
CA ILE A 121 -0.58 18.32 21.07
C ILE A 121 0.30 17.11 20.72
N SER A 122 1.19 16.69 21.64
CA SER A 122 2.07 15.55 21.41
C SER A 122 1.31 14.23 21.24
N LEU A 123 0.23 14.05 22.00
CA LEU A 123 -0.64 12.88 21.90
C LEU A 123 -1.41 12.88 20.58
N ILE A 124 -2.00 14.02 20.21
CA ILE A 124 -2.70 14.18 18.93
C ILE A 124 -1.76 13.88 17.75
N TYR A 125 -0.53 14.40 17.80
CA TYR A 125 0.49 14.13 16.79
C TYR A 125 0.83 12.65 16.67
N THR A 126 1.01 11.97 17.80
CA THR A 126 1.34 10.54 17.84
C THR A 126 0.20 9.68 17.29
N ILE A 127 -1.04 9.98 17.67
CA ILE A 127 -2.24 9.28 17.16
C ILE A 127 -2.37 9.47 15.65
N MET A 128 -2.18 10.69 15.15
CA MET A 128 -2.25 10.97 13.70
C MET A 128 -1.16 10.24 12.93
N LEU A 129 0.07 10.17 13.46
CA LEU A 129 1.14 9.38 12.86
C LEU A 129 0.81 7.89 12.80
N ASP A 130 0.21 7.33 13.85
CA ASP A 130 -0.20 5.93 13.88
C ASP A 130 -1.32 5.62 12.88
N ILE A 131 -2.27 6.54 12.69
CA ILE A 131 -3.31 6.43 11.67
C ILE A 131 -2.69 6.45 10.27
N ILE A 132 -1.75 7.36 10.02
CA ILE A 132 -1.03 7.45 8.74
C ILE A 132 -0.24 6.17 8.49
N ARG A 133 0.44 5.63 9.51
CA ARG A 133 1.20 4.37 9.42
C ARG A 133 0.32 3.18 9.07
N LYS A 134 -0.90 3.11 9.61
CA LYS A 134 -1.85 2.02 9.30
C LYS A 134 -2.45 2.13 7.91
N LYS A 135 -2.38 3.31 7.28
CA LYS A 135 -3.00 3.59 5.98
C LYS A 135 -2.05 3.34 4.78
N VAL A 136 -0.73 3.31 5.01
CA VAL A 136 0.33 3.07 4.00
C VAL A 136 0.69 1.58 3.94
#